data_AF-A0A6G8AVN2-F1
#
_entry.id   AF-A0A6G8AVN2-F1
#
_cell.length_a   1.000
_cell.length_b   1.000
_cell.length_c   1.000
_cell.angle_alpha   90.00
_cell.angle_beta   90.00
_cell.angle_gamma   90.00
#
_symmetry.space_group_name_H-M   'P 1'
#
loop_
_entity.id
_entity.type
_entity.pdbx_description
1 polymer ?
#
loop_
_entity_poly.entity_id
_entity_poly.type
_entity_poly.pdbx_seq_one_letter_code
_entity_poly.pdbx_strand_id
1 'polypeptide(L)'
;MNEIINILHTNDLHSHFENWPKIRRYLNQAHSHYQEKNEETILVDLGDFMDRFHPLTDVTDGIANTGLMNQVPYDYATIGNNEGITNSKQHLNNLYNEAHFDVILANLLDNDTKDFPKWAKPYDIKITKEKTRIAVIGLTCPINLTYEPFGWTALDPLETLSRWLPEMKAQADIIIVLSHLGLPDDKKIAEKFSEIDVIIESHTHHLFETGLMHCNVLLAAAGKFGQHIGEVELTIVEHQLIAKNAKTVKVENLPTDIKDQEEIVRYQQLGSQLLKKQLVGSLPEKLEKKTSLMAFTLEAMKEYSGLEVALLNTGTILTDLEKGNVTKKELHDCYPHPMNLIKVQLKGRDVKRLVYEIERLRDYLQNYQVVGMKFRGKYFGEICYDSLSFCQEKREVKWCDKEINDDTMYEFVTVDHLSFLPFFPTMEIAGDIQIISPDFLRKVVGKHITNKFS
;
A
#
# COMPACT_ATOMS: atom_id res chain seq x y z
N MET A 1 -15.28 27.79 29.53
CA MET A 1 -14.54 26.56 29.90
C MET A 1 -13.69 26.19 28.71
N ASN A 2 -12.54 25.57 28.93
CA ASN A 2 -11.71 25.10 27.81
C ASN A 2 -12.34 23.81 27.29
N GLU A 3 -12.55 23.71 25.99
CA GLU A 3 -12.92 22.47 25.32
C GLU A 3 -11.63 21.73 24.96
N ILE A 4 -11.61 20.42 25.19
CA ILE A 4 -10.50 19.54 24.80
C ILE A 4 -11.02 18.56 23.75
N ILE A 5 -10.30 18.48 22.63
CA ILE A 5 -10.61 17.58 21.53
C ILE A 5 -9.42 16.65 21.35
N ASN A 6 -9.66 15.35 21.53
CA ASN A 6 -8.66 14.30 21.42
C ASN A 6 -8.83 13.56 20.09
N ILE A 7 -7.87 13.66 19.19
CA ILE A 7 -7.84 12.90 17.94
C ILE A 7 -6.96 11.68 18.15
N LEU A 8 -7.54 10.49 18.09
CA LEU A 8 -6.81 9.23 18.16
C LEU A 8 -6.64 8.70 16.74
N HIS A 9 -5.44 8.28 16.36
CA HIS A 9 -5.21 7.82 15.01
C HIS A 9 -4.35 6.56 14.88
N THR A 10 -4.62 5.82 13.82
CA THR A 10 -3.79 4.74 13.30
C THR A 10 -3.44 5.03 11.85
N ASN A 11 -2.31 4.50 11.38
CA ASN A 11 -1.88 4.59 9.99
C ASN A 11 -1.02 3.38 9.63
N ASP A 12 -1.00 3.04 8.34
CA ASP A 12 -0.09 2.06 7.75
C ASP A 12 -0.06 0.74 8.55
N LEU A 13 -1.22 0.24 9.00
CA LEU A 13 -1.30 -1.02 9.73
C LEU A 13 -0.80 -2.17 8.86
N HIS A 14 -1.02 -2.10 7.54
CA HIS A 14 -0.61 -3.07 6.54
C HIS A 14 -0.96 -4.51 6.91
N SER A 15 -2.15 -4.75 7.47
CA SER A 15 -2.56 -6.07 7.94
C SER A 15 -1.62 -6.75 8.96
N HIS A 16 -0.82 -5.99 9.71
CA HIS A 16 -0.08 -6.47 10.88
C HIS A 16 -1.02 -6.71 12.08
N PHE A 17 -1.89 -7.71 11.92
CA PHE A 17 -2.94 -8.05 12.87
C PHE A 17 -2.41 -8.57 14.21
N GLU A 18 -1.11 -8.87 14.33
CA GLU A 18 -0.48 -9.19 15.61
C GLU A 18 -0.59 -8.07 16.65
N ASN A 19 -0.68 -6.81 16.19
CA ASN A 19 -0.82 -5.65 17.08
C ASN A 19 -2.29 -5.24 17.28
N TRP A 20 -3.19 -5.72 16.42
CA TRP A 20 -4.59 -5.28 16.39
C TRP A 20 -5.37 -5.46 17.70
N PRO A 21 -5.28 -6.61 18.41
CA PRO A 21 -6.04 -6.79 19.65
C PRO A 21 -5.74 -5.73 20.71
N LYS A 22 -4.45 -5.35 20.84
CA LYS A 22 -3.99 -4.30 21.76
C LYS A 22 -4.45 -2.92 21.31
N ILE A 23 -4.31 -2.62 20.01
CA ILE A 23 -4.74 -1.34 19.41
C ILE A 23 -6.24 -1.13 19.62
N ARG A 24 -7.07 -2.09 19.20
CA ARG A 24 -8.52 -2.05 19.39
C ARG A 24 -8.88 -1.82 20.85
N ARG A 25 -8.28 -2.56 21.78
CA ARG A 25 -8.57 -2.43 23.21
C ARG A 25 -8.20 -1.05 23.73
N TYR A 26 -7.03 -0.54 23.36
CA TYR A 26 -6.57 0.79 23.74
C TYR A 26 -7.49 1.89 23.21
N LEU A 27 -7.79 1.90 21.91
CA LEU A 27 -8.62 2.93 21.29
C LEU A 27 -10.02 2.98 21.91
N ASN A 28 -10.63 1.82 22.16
CA ASN A 28 -11.93 1.76 22.84
C ASN A 28 -11.85 2.28 24.29
N GLN A 29 -10.81 1.91 25.05
CA GLN A 29 -10.61 2.38 26.42
C GLN A 29 -10.34 3.89 26.48
N ALA A 30 -9.49 4.40 25.60
CA ALA A 30 -9.18 5.83 25.50
C ALA A 30 -10.45 6.61 25.13
N HIS A 31 -11.21 6.15 24.13
CA HIS A 31 -12.47 6.76 23.75
C HIS A 31 -13.46 6.85 24.93
N SER A 32 -13.70 5.73 25.64
CA SER A 32 -14.57 5.75 26.83
C SER A 32 -14.05 6.66 27.94
N HIS A 33 -12.74 6.65 28.19
CA HIS A 33 -12.11 7.49 29.22
C HIS A 33 -12.28 8.99 28.93
N TYR A 34 -12.11 9.42 27.69
CA TYR A 34 -12.31 10.81 27.31
C TYR A 34 -13.79 11.22 27.35
N GLN A 35 -14.70 10.31 26.98
CA GLN A 35 -16.14 10.54 27.15
C GLN A 35 -16.54 10.73 28.61
N GLU A 36 -15.98 9.95 29.54
CA GLU A 36 -16.22 10.09 30.99
C GLU A 36 -15.73 11.45 31.53
N LYS A 37 -14.69 12.02 30.93
CA LYS A 37 -14.20 13.37 31.23
C LYS A 37 -14.99 14.49 30.54
N ASN A 38 -16.00 14.14 29.74
CA ASN A 38 -16.72 15.06 28.87
C ASN A 38 -15.80 15.82 27.89
N GLU A 39 -14.73 15.18 27.45
CA GLU A 39 -13.87 15.64 26.37
C GLU A 39 -14.36 15.07 25.03
N GLU A 40 -14.17 15.80 23.93
CA GLU A 40 -14.55 15.33 22.60
C GLU A 40 -13.47 14.38 22.06
N THR A 41 -13.87 13.38 21.28
CA THR A 41 -12.94 12.44 20.63
C THR A 41 -13.23 12.32 19.15
N ILE A 42 -12.18 12.25 18.34
CA ILE A 42 -12.25 11.95 16.92
C ILE A 42 -11.30 10.78 16.64
N LEU A 43 -11.80 9.66 16.15
CA LEU A 43 -10.98 8.50 15.82
C LEU A 43 -10.81 8.41 14.31
N VAL A 44 -9.56 8.38 13.83
CA VAL A 44 -9.26 8.38 12.39
C VAL A 44 -8.25 7.30 11.99
N ASP A 45 -8.41 6.73 10.81
CA ASP A 45 -7.37 5.90 10.18
C ASP A 45 -6.85 6.55 8.89
N LEU A 46 -5.52 6.59 8.72
CA LEU A 46 -4.90 7.32 7.61
C LEU A 46 -4.55 6.43 6.41
N GLY A 47 -5.22 5.29 6.25
CA GLY A 47 -5.05 4.42 5.09
C GLY A 47 -3.85 3.46 5.20
N ASP A 48 -3.69 2.62 4.18
CA ASP A 48 -2.82 1.43 4.20
C ASP A 48 -3.09 0.55 5.43
N PHE A 49 -4.36 0.45 5.82
CA PHE A 49 -4.77 -0.51 6.85
C PHE A 49 -4.60 -1.94 6.32
N MET A 50 -4.71 -2.13 5.01
CA MET A 50 -4.57 -3.43 4.35
C MET A 50 -3.25 -3.62 3.59
N ASP A 51 -2.75 -4.86 3.63
CA ASP A 51 -1.71 -5.36 2.73
C ASP A 51 -1.99 -6.82 2.37
N ARG A 52 -1.82 -7.18 1.10
CA ARG A 52 -2.13 -8.53 0.59
C ARG A 52 -1.15 -9.61 1.03
N PHE A 53 -0.10 -9.26 1.79
CA PHE A 53 0.76 -10.27 2.39
C PHE A 53 0.01 -11.12 3.43
N HIS A 54 -0.97 -10.56 4.16
CA HIS A 54 -1.70 -11.34 5.15
C HIS A 54 -2.78 -12.20 4.45
N PRO A 55 -2.85 -13.52 4.70
CA PRO A 55 -3.74 -14.41 3.95
C PRO A 55 -5.23 -14.08 4.10
N LEU A 56 -5.65 -13.59 5.27
CA LEU A 56 -7.03 -13.15 5.49
C LEU A 56 -7.39 -11.92 4.65
N THR A 57 -6.45 -10.98 4.53
CA THR A 57 -6.63 -9.79 3.70
C THR A 57 -6.63 -10.17 2.22
N ASP A 58 -5.73 -11.07 1.81
CA ASP A 58 -5.65 -11.51 0.43
C ASP A 58 -6.93 -12.18 -0.06
N VAL A 59 -7.44 -13.13 0.74
CA VAL A 59 -8.60 -13.95 0.34
C VAL A 59 -9.93 -13.21 0.39
N THR A 60 -10.00 -12.10 1.14
CA THR A 60 -11.22 -11.31 1.31
C THR A 60 -11.18 -9.97 0.59
N ASP A 61 -10.11 -9.70 -0.15
CA ASP A 61 -9.92 -8.42 -0.84
C ASP A 61 -10.03 -7.20 0.09
N GLY A 62 -9.55 -7.35 1.33
CA GLY A 62 -9.59 -6.30 2.35
C GLY A 62 -10.93 -6.15 3.08
N ILE A 63 -12.00 -6.85 2.70
CA ILE A 63 -13.30 -6.76 3.41
C ILE A 63 -13.16 -7.16 4.90
N ALA A 64 -12.31 -8.15 5.20
CA ALA A 64 -12.03 -8.50 6.59
C ALA A 64 -11.34 -7.35 7.37
N ASN A 65 -10.51 -6.53 6.71
CA ASN A 65 -9.87 -5.37 7.31
C ASN A 65 -10.90 -4.32 7.72
N THR A 66 -11.86 -3.99 6.85
CA THR A 66 -12.99 -3.12 7.19
C THR A 66 -13.77 -3.67 8.40
N GLY A 67 -14.01 -4.99 8.43
CA GLY A 67 -14.64 -5.64 9.57
C GLY A 67 -13.83 -5.58 10.88
N LEU A 68 -12.50 -5.49 10.81
CA LEU A 68 -11.65 -5.21 11.97
C LEU A 68 -11.79 -3.75 12.40
N MET A 69 -11.69 -2.80 11.46
CA MET A 69 -11.86 -1.37 11.73
C MET A 69 -13.19 -1.07 12.42
N ASN A 70 -14.28 -1.72 12.02
CA ASN A 70 -15.61 -1.59 12.65
C ASN A 70 -15.67 -2.00 14.14
N GLN A 71 -14.62 -2.60 14.70
CA GLN A 71 -14.51 -2.91 16.14
C GLN A 71 -14.06 -1.71 16.98
N VAL A 72 -13.69 -0.62 16.32
CA VAL A 72 -13.32 0.67 16.91
C VAL A 72 -14.30 1.70 16.36
N PRO A 73 -14.78 2.66 17.17
CA PRO A 73 -15.66 3.71 16.70
C PRO A 73 -14.88 4.78 15.93
N TYR A 74 -14.24 4.41 14.81
CA TYR A 74 -13.67 5.38 13.89
C TYR A 74 -14.76 6.32 13.39
N ASP A 75 -14.46 7.61 13.36
CA ASP A 75 -15.29 8.60 12.69
C ASP A 75 -14.99 8.62 11.20
N TYR A 76 -13.68 8.62 10.87
CA TYR A 76 -13.20 8.81 9.51
C TYR A 76 -12.07 7.84 9.16
N ALA A 77 -11.99 7.47 7.89
CA ALA A 77 -10.79 6.91 7.30
C ALA A 77 -10.47 7.60 5.97
N THR A 78 -9.20 7.77 5.64
CA THR A 78 -8.80 7.95 4.22
C THR A 78 -8.29 6.61 3.69
N ILE A 79 -7.89 6.57 2.43
CA ILE A 79 -7.24 5.40 1.85
C ILE A 79 -5.76 5.66 1.61
N GLY A 80 -4.97 4.61 1.72
CA GLY A 80 -3.60 4.63 1.25
C GLY A 80 -3.49 4.07 -0.16
N ASN A 81 -2.26 4.00 -0.64
CA ASN A 81 -2.02 3.42 -1.96
C ASN A 81 -2.41 1.94 -2.01
N ASN A 82 -2.26 1.17 -0.93
CA ASN A 82 -2.56 -0.26 -0.94
C ASN A 82 -4.03 -0.53 -1.22
N GLU A 83 -4.97 0.19 -0.61
CA GLU A 83 -6.37 0.06 -0.96
C GLU A 83 -6.62 0.41 -2.43
N GLY A 84 -5.96 1.47 -2.92
CA GLY A 84 -6.08 2.03 -4.27
C GLY A 84 -5.54 1.17 -5.42
N ILE A 85 -4.39 0.51 -5.20
CA ILE A 85 -3.59 -0.14 -6.25
C ILE A 85 -3.45 -1.65 -6.07
N THR A 86 -3.97 -2.21 -4.98
CA THR A 86 -3.97 -3.67 -4.76
C THR A 86 -5.36 -4.30 -4.85
N ASN A 87 -6.39 -3.47 -5.01
CA ASN A 87 -7.75 -3.89 -5.29
C ASN A 87 -8.10 -3.61 -6.74
N SER A 88 -8.85 -4.51 -7.37
CA SER A 88 -9.52 -4.17 -8.62
C SER A 88 -10.48 -2.99 -8.39
N LYS A 89 -10.84 -2.28 -9.46
CA LYS A 89 -11.86 -1.22 -9.45
C LYS A 89 -13.12 -1.64 -8.67
N GLN A 90 -13.63 -2.83 -8.98
CA GLN A 90 -14.82 -3.39 -8.33
C GLN A 90 -14.59 -3.68 -6.84
N HIS A 91 -13.41 -4.17 -6.46
CA HIS A 91 -13.12 -4.48 -5.06
C HIS A 91 -13.01 -3.19 -4.23
N LEU A 92 -12.30 -2.16 -4.72
CA LEU A 92 -12.22 -0.88 -3.98
C LEU A 92 -13.60 -0.23 -3.85
N ASN A 93 -14.41 -0.27 -4.91
CA ASN A 93 -15.79 0.24 -4.87
C ASN A 93 -16.69 -0.44 -3.83
N ASN A 94 -16.33 -1.63 -3.35
CA ASN A 94 -17.10 -2.39 -2.37
C ASN A 94 -16.41 -2.52 -1.01
N LEU A 95 -15.16 -2.06 -0.88
CA LEU A 95 -14.31 -2.30 0.29
C LEU A 95 -14.92 -1.77 1.58
N TYR A 96 -15.60 -0.62 1.50
CA TYR A 96 -16.16 0.10 2.64
C TYR A 96 -17.70 0.11 2.67
N ASN A 97 -18.38 -0.77 1.93
CA ASN A 97 -19.85 -0.81 1.91
C ASN A 97 -20.48 -1.07 3.29
N GLU A 98 -19.78 -1.85 4.13
CA GLU A 98 -20.21 -2.20 5.49
C GLU A 98 -19.45 -1.38 6.54
N ALA A 99 -18.75 -0.31 6.17
CA ALA A 99 -18.00 0.52 7.10
C ALA A 99 -18.93 1.26 8.07
N HIS A 100 -18.55 1.35 9.33
CA HIS A 100 -19.25 2.15 10.35
C HIS A 100 -18.69 3.56 10.50
N PHE A 101 -17.84 3.98 9.56
CA PHE A 101 -17.11 5.24 9.52
C PHE A 101 -17.21 5.83 8.11
N ASP A 102 -17.02 7.14 8.00
CA ASP A 102 -17.02 7.83 6.71
C ASP A 102 -15.63 7.76 6.05
N VAL A 103 -15.60 7.49 4.74
CA VAL A 103 -14.35 7.60 3.97
C VAL A 103 -14.19 9.02 3.46
N ILE A 104 -13.12 9.70 3.90
CA ILE A 104 -12.80 11.07 3.50
C ILE A 104 -11.62 11.03 2.52
N LEU A 105 -11.83 11.48 1.28
CA LEU A 105 -10.83 11.48 0.22
C LEU A 105 -11.16 12.53 -0.85
N ALA A 106 -10.37 13.61 -0.91
CA ALA A 106 -10.61 14.77 -1.75
C ALA A 106 -9.89 14.76 -3.10
N ASN A 107 -8.93 13.85 -3.30
CA ASN A 107 -8.05 13.88 -4.47
C ASN A 107 -8.05 12.59 -5.27
N LEU A 108 -9.10 11.76 -5.23
CA LEU A 108 -9.21 10.58 -6.10
C LEU A 108 -10.45 10.68 -7.00
N LEU A 109 -10.25 10.64 -8.31
CA LEU A 109 -11.32 10.60 -9.30
C LEU A 109 -11.49 9.20 -9.87
N ASP A 110 -12.74 8.86 -10.13
CA ASP A 110 -13.10 7.71 -10.94
C ASP A 110 -12.90 8.05 -12.44
N ASN A 111 -12.11 7.26 -13.15
CA ASN A 111 -11.81 7.52 -14.56
C ASN A 111 -13.02 7.36 -15.49
N ASP A 112 -14.03 6.59 -15.08
CA ASP A 112 -15.23 6.34 -15.88
C ASP A 112 -16.23 7.49 -15.70
N THR A 113 -16.46 7.94 -14.46
CA THR A 113 -17.42 9.02 -14.18
C THR A 113 -16.82 10.42 -14.26
N LYS A 114 -15.48 10.53 -14.18
CA LYS A 114 -14.74 11.80 -14.04
C LYS A 114 -15.14 12.60 -12.80
N ASP A 115 -15.61 11.92 -11.76
CA ASP A 115 -16.07 12.51 -10.51
C ASP A 115 -15.49 11.73 -9.31
N PHE A 116 -15.67 12.26 -8.10
CA PHE A 116 -15.30 11.56 -6.88
C PHE A 116 -16.09 10.26 -6.73
N PRO A 117 -15.47 9.18 -6.20
CA PRO A 117 -16.18 7.94 -5.97
C PRO A 117 -17.30 8.13 -4.96
N LYS A 118 -18.45 7.49 -5.19
CA LYS A 118 -19.64 7.62 -4.33
C LYS A 118 -19.44 7.18 -2.88
N TRP A 119 -18.47 6.30 -2.63
CA TRP A 119 -18.13 5.82 -1.30
C TRP A 119 -17.24 6.79 -0.52
N ALA A 120 -16.74 7.86 -1.13
CA ALA A 120 -15.92 8.88 -0.47
C ALA A 120 -16.58 10.26 -0.48
N LYS A 121 -16.33 11.02 0.59
CA LYS A 121 -16.61 12.45 0.68
C LYS A 121 -15.29 13.21 0.55
N PRO A 122 -15.21 14.34 -0.19
CA PRO A 122 -13.96 15.11 -0.22
C PRO A 122 -13.51 15.59 1.16
N TYR A 123 -14.44 16.13 1.94
CA TYR A 123 -14.23 16.54 3.32
C TYR A 123 -15.54 16.41 4.11
N ASP A 124 -15.46 16.51 5.42
CA ASP A 124 -16.62 16.61 6.30
C ASP A 124 -16.41 17.70 7.37
N ILE A 125 -17.50 18.24 7.92
CA ILE A 125 -17.48 19.20 9.04
C ILE A 125 -18.08 18.55 10.28
N LYS A 126 -17.23 18.09 11.19
CA LYS A 126 -17.65 17.57 12.49
C LYS A 126 -17.99 18.74 13.42
N ILE A 127 -19.17 18.69 14.05
CA ILE A 127 -19.58 19.68 15.05
C ILE A 127 -19.55 19.01 16.42
N THR A 128 -18.74 19.54 17.33
CA THR A 128 -18.60 19.02 18.69
C THR A 128 -19.82 19.33 19.55
N LYS A 129 -19.88 18.75 20.75
CA LYS A 129 -20.91 19.09 21.75
C LYS A 129 -20.95 20.59 22.08
N GLU A 130 -19.77 21.20 22.19
CA GLU A 130 -19.61 22.63 22.46
C GLU A 130 -19.78 23.51 21.21
N LYS A 131 -20.13 22.92 20.06
CA LYS A 131 -20.38 23.60 18.77
C LYS A 131 -19.15 24.10 18.03
N THR A 132 -17.95 23.67 18.41
CA THR A 132 -16.75 23.85 17.61
C THR A 132 -16.86 23.05 16.32
N ARG A 133 -16.52 23.65 15.18
CA ARG A 133 -16.65 23.08 13.84
C ARG A 133 -15.26 22.69 13.34
N ILE A 134 -15.09 21.43 12.98
CA ILE A 134 -13.80 20.86 12.59
C ILE A 134 -13.94 20.32 11.17
N ALA A 135 -13.21 20.92 10.24
CA ALA A 135 -13.10 20.38 8.89
C ALA A 135 -12.06 19.26 8.86
N VAL A 136 -12.44 18.13 8.28
CA VAL A 136 -11.55 16.99 8.06
C VAL A 136 -11.51 16.70 6.57
N ILE A 137 -10.32 16.75 5.98
CA ILE A 137 -10.07 16.45 4.56
C ILE A 137 -9.02 15.33 4.44
N GLY A 138 -9.24 14.39 3.52
CA GLY A 138 -8.36 13.25 3.30
C GLY A 138 -7.67 13.32 1.95
N LEU A 139 -6.40 12.93 1.89
CA LEU A 139 -5.59 12.93 0.67
C LEU A 139 -4.80 11.63 0.55
N THR A 140 -4.61 11.15 -0.68
CA THR A 140 -3.81 9.97 -1.02
C THR A 140 -2.72 10.31 -2.05
N CYS A 141 -1.60 9.59 -2.05
CA CYS A 141 -0.43 9.95 -2.85
C CYS A 141 -0.73 9.87 -4.36
N PRO A 142 -0.37 10.88 -5.17
CA PRO A 142 -0.76 10.96 -6.59
C PRO A 142 0.11 10.12 -7.54
N ILE A 143 0.23 8.82 -7.28
CA ILE A 143 1.03 7.88 -8.09
C ILE A 143 0.26 7.37 -9.32
N ASN A 144 -0.12 8.28 -10.23
CA ASN A 144 -1.06 8.00 -11.34
C ASN A 144 -0.64 6.89 -12.32
N LEU A 145 0.67 6.71 -12.55
CA LEU A 145 1.17 5.56 -13.33
C LEU A 145 0.70 4.21 -12.76
N THR A 146 0.37 4.17 -11.47
CA THR A 146 -0.18 2.99 -10.80
C THR A 146 -1.69 3.05 -10.63
N TYR A 147 -2.29 4.21 -10.36
CA TYR A 147 -3.75 4.34 -10.19
C TYR A 147 -4.55 4.19 -11.50
N GLU A 148 -4.05 4.74 -12.61
CA GLU A 148 -4.75 4.75 -13.89
C GLU A 148 -5.07 3.35 -14.43
N PRO A 149 -4.14 2.37 -14.37
CA PRO A 149 -4.42 0.97 -14.70
C PRO A 149 -5.52 0.32 -13.85
N PHE A 150 -5.85 0.87 -12.68
CA PHE A 150 -6.95 0.42 -11.82
C PHE A 150 -8.22 1.26 -11.98
N GLY A 151 -8.23 2.21 -12.92
CA GLY A 151 -9.37 3.05 -13.26
C GLY A 151 -9.53 4.28 -12.37
N TRP A 152 -8.45 4.76 -11.77
CA TRP A 152 -8.45 5.92 -10.89
C TRP A 152 -7.46 6.99 -11.34
N THR A 153 -7.73 8.25 -11.00
CA THR A 153 -6.75 9.33 -11.14
C THR A 153 -6.67 10.06 -9.81
N ALA A 154 -5.51 10.05 -9.19
CA ALA A 154 -5.22 10.86 -8.01
C ALA A 154 -4.77 12.28 -8.44
N LEU A 155 -5.51 13.29 -8.02
CA LEU A 155 -5.26 14.70 -8.32
C LEU A 155 -4.10 15.24 -7.48
N ASP A 156 -3.47 16.31 -7.98
CA ASP A 156 -2.42 17.02 -7.24
C ASP A 156 -2.97 17.50 -5.88
N PRO A 157 -2.30 17.19 -4.76
CA PRO A 157 -2.80 17.51 -3.43
C PRO A 157 -2.80 19.01 -3.15
N LEU A 158 -1.85 19.78 -3.69
CA LEU A 158 -1.78 21.24 -3.48
C LEU A 158 -2.90 21.95 -4.26
N GLU A 159 -3.19 21.53 -5.49
CA GLU A 159 -4.33 22.03 -6.27
C GLU A 159 -5.65 21.66 -5.60
N THR A 160 -5.77 20.41 -5.14
CA THR A 160 -6.95 19.92 -4.42
C THR A 160 -7.22 20.74 -3.16
N LEU A 161 -6.20 20.99 -2.33
CA LEU A 161 -6.33 21.82 -1.14
C LEU A 161 -6.67 23.28 -1.49
N SER A 162 -6.05 23.83 -2.53
CA SER A 162 -6.35 25.20 -2.99
C SER A 162 -7.83 25.36 -3.38
N ARG A 163 -8.46 24.29 -3.87
CA ARG A 163 -9.90 24.25 -4.20
C ARG A 163 -10.78 24.21 -2.95
N TRP A 164 -10.49 23.34 -1.99
CA TRP A 164 -11.39 23.07 -0.86
C TRP A 164 -11.18 23.96 0.36
N LEU A 165 -9.95 24.44 0.61
CA LEU A 165 -9.63 25.25 1.79
C LEU A 165 -10.46 26.53 1.95
N PRO A 166 -10.74 27.33 0.89
CA PRO A 166 -11.55 28.54 1.06
C PRO A 166 -12.95 28.25 1.62
N GLU A 167 -13.56 27.15 1.19
CA GLU A 167 -14.86 26.71 1.65
C GLU A 167 -14.81 26.20 3.09
N MET A 168 -13.84 25.33 3.41
CA MET A 168 -13.65 24.80 4.76
C MET A 168 -13.36 25.93 5.77
N LYS A 169 -12.50 26.89 5.42
CA LYS A 169 -12.15 28.05 6.26
C LYS A 169 -13.37 28.92 6.59
N ALA A 170 -14.34 29.03 5.67
CA ALA A 170 -15.55 29.81 5.93
C ALA A 170 -16.51 29.09 6.89
N GLN A 171 -16.39 27.78 7.04
CA GLN A 171 -17.35 26.93 7.74
C GLN A 171 -16.81 26.27 9.01
N ALA A 172 -15.49 26.23 9.20
CA ALA A 172 -14.83 25.55 10.30
C ALA A 172 -13.95 26.49 11.12
N ASP A 173 -13.79 26.13 12.38
CA ASP A 173 -12.91 26.79 13.34
C ASP A 173 -11.53 26.15 13.35
N ILE A 174 -11.45 24.86 12.97
CA ILE A 174 -10.22 24.05 12.92
C ILE A 174 -10.19 23.25 11.62
N ILE A 175 -9.03 23.13 10.98
CA ILE A 175 -8.82 22.31 9.77
C ILE A 175 -7.78 21.21 10.01
N ILE A 176 -8.18 19.95 9.79
CA ILE A 176 -7.35 18.75 9.92
C ILE A 176 -7.21 18.07 8.56
N VAL A 177 -5.98 17.74 8.19
CA VAL A 177 -5.67 16.93 7.00
C VAL A 177 -5.28 15.52 7.41
N LEU A 178 -6.01 14.52 6.91
CA LEU A 178 -5.64 13.11 6.95
C LEU A 178 -4.79 12.82 5.71
N SER A 179 -3.47 12.75 5.86
CA SER A 179 -2.54 12.77 4.73
C SER A 179 -1.83 11.44 4.52
N HIS A 180 -2.21 10.73 3.46
CA HIS A 180 -1.46 9.60 2.92
C HIS A 180 -0.56 10.04 1.76
N LEU A 181 0.18 11.13 1.95
CA LEU A 181 1.08 11.73 0.96
C LEU A 181 2.56 11.51 1.27
N GLY A 182 2.89 11.43 2.57
CA GLY A 182 4.25 11.39 3.06
C GLY A 182 4.81 12.76 3.45
N LEU A 183 5.79 12.73 4.35
CA LEU A 183 6.36 13.92 4.98
C LEU A 183 6.84 15.03 4.02
N PRO A 184 7.47 14.73 2.86
CA PRO A 184 7.91 15.79 1.96
C PRO A 184 6.77 16.66 1.43
N ASP A 185 5.62 16.06 1.11
CA ASP A 185 4.46 16.79 0.61
C ASP A 185 3.69 17.46 1.75
N ASP A 186 3.63 16.83 2.92
CA ASP A 186 3.02 17.44 4.11
C ASP A 186 3.73 18.72 4.57
N LYS A 187 5.06 18.76 4.48
CA LYS A 187 5.82 19.99 4.75
C LYS A 187 5.49 21.09 3.75
N LYS A 188 5.39 20.77 2.45
CA LYS A 188 4.98 21.75 1.43
C LYS A 188 3.57 22.26 1.67
N ILE A 189 2.65 21.38 2.09
CA ILE A 189 1.28 21.75 2.44
C ILE A 189 1.28 22.73 3.62
N ALA A 190 1.97 22.39 4.71
CA ALA A 190 2.09 23.24 5.89
C ALA A 190 2.73 24.60 5.60
N GLU A 191 3.71 24.65 4.69
CA GLU A 191 4.34 25.89 4.24
C GLU A 191 3.40 26.77 3.39
N LYS A 192 2.59 26.14 2.54
CA LYS A 192 1.74 26.85 1.57
C LYS A 192 0.40 27.29 2.16
N PHE A 193 -0.16 26.52 3.10
CA PHE A 193 -1.52 26.70 3.60
C PHE A 193 -1.54 26.91 5.12
N SER A 194 -1.35 28.17 5.53
CA SER A 194 -1.33 28.59 6.94
C SER A 194 -2.65 28.37 7.70
N GLU A 195 -3.74 28.12 6.97
CA GLU A 195 -5.07 27.82 7.48
C GLU A 195 -5.21 26.41 8.08
N ILE A 196 -4.27 25.52 7.80
CA ILE A 196 -4.32 24.15 8.31
C ILE A 196 -3.75 24.14 9.72
N ASP A 197 -4.48 23.54 10.66
CA ASP A 197 -4.04 23.46 12.05
C ASP A 197 -3.20 22.20 12.30
N VAL A 198 -3.65 21.07 11.76
CA VAL A 198 -3.06 19.75 11.99
C VAL A 198 -2.98 18.98 10.68
N ILE A 199 -1.84 18.34 10.43
CA ILE A 199 -1.66 17.32 9.40
C ILE A 199 -1.30 16.02 10.10
N ILE A 200 -2.04 14.96 9.85
CA ILE A 200 -1.72 13.64 10.36
C ILE A 200 -1.17 12.82 9.19
N GLU A 201 0.13 12.53 9.26
CA GLU A 201 0.93 11.92 8.19
C GLU A 201 0.90 10.39 8.25
N SER A 202 0.90 9.80 7.07
CA SER A 202 1.11 8.38 6.77
C SER A 202 1.87 8.22 5.45
N HIS A 203 2.00 7.01 4.90
CA HIS A 203 2.76 6.67 3.67
C HIS A 203 4.27 6.54 3.86
N THR A 204 4.94 7.55 4.43
CA THR A 204 6.41 7.49 4.61
C THR A 204 6.84 6.90 5.95
N HIS A 205 5.88 6.45 6.75
CA HIS A 205 6.07 5.74 8.02
C HIS A 205 6.87 6.51 9.08
N HIS A 206 6.78 7.84 9.09
CA HIS A 206 7.48 8.60 10.13
C HIS A 206 6.81 8.37 11.49
N LEU A 207 7.63 8.43 12.53
CA LEU A 207 7.16 8.39 13.91
C LEU A 207 7.51 9.72 14.57
N PHE A 208 6.49 10.46 14.98
CA PHE A 208 6.65 11.70 15.73
C PHE A 208 6.13 11.50 17.15
N GLU A 209 6.99 10.94 18.03
CA GLU A 209 6.61 10.59 19.40
C GLU A 209 6.01 11.74 20.21
N THR A 210 6.34 13.00 19.85
CA THR A 210 5.82 14.24 20.47
C THR A 210 5.28 15.23 19.43
N GLY A 211 4.94 14.76 18.22
CA GLY A 211 4.60 15.62 17.09
C GLY A 211 5.78 16.44 16.54
N LEU A 212 5.53 17.14 15.44
CA LEU A 212 6.47 18.04 14.78
C LEU A 212 5.74 19.35 14.43
N MET A 213 6.16 20.47 15.02
CA MET A 213 5.65 21.78 14.60
C MET A 213 6.40 22.26 13.35
N HIS A 214 5.68 22.57 12.26
CA HIS A 214 6.25 23.11 11.02
C HIS A 214 5.38 24.23 10.49
N CYS A 215 5.92 25.44 10.34
CA CYS A 215 5.16 26.61 9.84
C CYS A 215 3.84 26.89 10.58
N ASN A 216 3.84 26.75 11.91
CA ASN A 216 2.65 26.86 12.77
C ASN A 216 1.57 25.79 12.50
N VAL A 217 1.90 24.71 11.79
CA VAL A 217 1.05 23.52 11.61
C VAL A 217 1.62 22.38 12.44
N LEU A 218 0.78 21.65 13.16
CA LEU A 218 1.22 20.47 13.91
C LEU A 218 1.15 19.24 13.00
N LEU A 219 2.30 18.59 12.79
CA LEU A 219 2.39 17.31 12.10
C LEU A 219 2.43 16.19 13.16
N ALA A 220 1.57 15.18 12.99
CA ALA A 220 1.54 13.97 13.82
C ALA A 220 1.69 12.72 12.94
N ALA A 221 2.35 11.68 13.44
CA ALA A 221 2.59 10.44 12.70
C ALA A 221 2.88 9.28 13.67
N ALA A 222 2.28 8.10 13.44
CA ALA A 222 2.38 6.96 14.35
C ALA A 222 3.18 5.77 13.77
N GLY A 223 4.13 6.04 12.86
CA GLY A 223 5.02 5.02 12.31
C GLY A 223 4.29 4.09 11.36
N LYS A 224 4.34 2.78 11.61
CA LYS A 224 3.68 1.76 10.78
C LYS A 224 3.42 0.48 11.56
N PHE A 225 2.71 -0.46 10.92
CA PHE A 225 2.50 -1.84 11.36
C PHE A 225 1.82 -1.96 12.72
N GLY A 226 1.12 -0.89 13.14
CA GLY A 226 0.53 -0.84 14.47
C GLY A 226 1.55 -0.86 15.61
N GLN A 227 2.78 -0.40 15.37
CA GLN A 227 3.80 -0.30 16.43
C GLN A 227 3.49 0.82 17.43
N HIS A 228 2.81 1.87 16.95
CA HIS A 228 2.34 2.99 17.77
C HIS A 228 0.90 3.35 17.43
N ILE A 229 0.25 4.01 18.38
CA ILE A 229 -1.05 4.67 18.23
C ILE A 229 -0.79 6.16 18.45
N GLY A 230 -1.33 7.03 17.61
CA GLY A 230 -1.14 8.46 17.74
C GLY A 230 -2.28 9.14 18.50
N GLU A 231 -1.95 10.18 19.26
CA GLU A 231 -2.90 11.04 19.96
C GLU A 231 -2.54 12.50 19.70
N VAL A 232 -3.51 13.28 19.22
CA VAL A 232 -3.42 14.73 19.11
C VAL A 232 -4.43 15.35 20.06
N GLU A 233 -3.98 16.23 20.93
CA GLU A 233 -4.81 16.97 21.86
C GLU A 233 -4.88 18.44 21.40
N LEU A 234 -6.09 18.93 21.19
CA LEU A 234 -6.38 20.33 20.88
C LEU A 234 -7.08 20.96 22.06
N THR A 235 -6.60 22.14 22.49
CA THR A 235 -7.27 22.96 23.50
C THR A 235 -7.92 24.17 22.84
N ILE A 236 -9.23 24.30 23.02
CA ILE A 236 -10.07 25.31 22.39
C ILE A 236 -10.67 26.23 23.47
N VAL A 237 -10.64 27.54 23.22
CA VAL A 237 -11.29 28.56 24.05
C VAL A 237 -12.08 29.49 23.14
N GLU A 238 -13.39 29.61 23.36
CA GLU A 238 -14.28 30.44 22.53
C GLU A 238 -14.16 30.14 21.03
N HIS A 239 -14.13 28.84 20.68
CA HIS A 239 -13.92 28.33 19.32
C HIS A 239 -12.58 28.71 18.68
N GLN A 240 -11.61 29.19 19.46
CA GLN A 240 -10.25 29.47 19.00
C GLN A 240 -9.29 28.38 19.50
N LEU A 241 -8.48 27.84 18.59
CA LEU A 241 -7.42 26.89 18.94
C LEU A 241 -6.27 27.63 19.65
N ILE A 242 -6.06 27.34 20.92
CA ILE A 242 -5.01 27.99 21.74
C ILE A 242 -3.79 27.11 21.98
N ALA A 243 -3.94 25.79 21.89
CA ALA A 243 -2.83 24.84 22.01
C ALA A 243 -3.10 23.57 21.21
N LYS A 244 -2.03 22.99 20.67
CA LYS A 244 -2.04 21.71 19.96
C LYS A 244 -0.80 20.92 20.32
N ASN A 245 -1.00 19.69 20.76
CA ASN A 245 0.06 18.77 21.16
C ASN A 245 -0.20 17.42 20.51
N ALA A 246 0.87 16.69 20.19
CA ALA A 246 0.75 15.30 19.77
C ALA A 246 1.68 14.41 20.59
N LYS A 247 1.31 13.15 20.73
CA LYS A 247 2.17 12.11 21.26
C LYS A 247 1.81 10.76 20.65
N THR A 248 2.67 9.77 20.88
CA THR A 248 2.36 8.39 20.49
C THR A 248 2.44 7.42 21.64
N VAL A 249 1.68 6.35 21.56
CA VAL A 249 1.64 5.25 22.51
C VAL A 249 2.21 4.01 21.84
N LYS A 250 3.35 3.52 22.36
CA LYS A 250 3.99 2.31 21.85
C LYS A 250 3.17 1.07 22.22
N VAL A 251 2.70 0.33 21.22
CA VAL A 251 1.80 -0.82 21.39
C VAL A 251 2.45 -1.97 22.14
N GLU A 252 3.78 -2.13 22.00
CA GLU A 252 4.56 -3.09 22.76
C GLU A 252 4.38 -2.93 24.28
N ASN A 253 4.25 -1.69 24.76
CA ASN A 253 4.12 -1.36 26.18
C ASN A 253 2.68 -1.55 26.71
N LEU A 254 1.70 -1.81 25.84
CA LEU A 254 0.32 -2.00 26.23
C LEU A 254 0.10 -3.39 26.87
N PRO A 255 -0.83 -3.50 27.84
CA PRO A 255 -1.18 -4.77 28.46
C PRO A 255 -1.57 -5.82 27.42
N THR A 256 -1.04 -7.03 27.60
CA THR A 256 -1.39 -8.21 26.80
C THR A 256 -2.49 -8.98 27.51
N ASP A 257 -3.56 -9.31 26.81
CA ASP A 257 -4.62 -10.20 27.29
C ASP A 257 -4.32 -11.63 26.87
N ILE A 258 -4.72 -12.62 27.68
CA ILE A 258 -4.51 -14.04 27.38
C ILE A 258 -5.16 -14.46 26.04
N LYS A 259 -6.22 -13.77 25.62
CA LYS A 259 -6.93 -14.04 24.36
C LYS A 259 -6.30 -13.39 23.13
N ASP A 260 -5.34 -12.48 23.31
CA ASP A 260 -4.74 -11.75 22.17
C ASP A 260 -4.08 -12.75 21.21
N GLN A 261 -3.29 -13.70 21.73
CA GLN A 261 -2.61 -14.69 20.90
C GLN A 261 -3.58 -15.62 20.17
N GLU A 262 -4.67 -16.02 20.83
CA GLU A 262 -5.72 -16.86 20.22
C GLU A 262 -6.41 -16.12 19.07
N GLU A 263 -6.70 -14.84 19.26
CA GLU A 263 -7.30 -13.97 18.24
C GLU A 263 -6.37 -13.81 17.03
N ILE A 264 -5.08 -13.55 17.25
CA ILE A 264 -4.06 -13.40 16.19
C ILE A 264 -3.94 -14.69 15.37
N VAL A 265 -3.82 -15.84 16.04
CA VAL A 265 -3.75 -17.15 15.39
C VAL A 265 -5.01 -17.42 14.57
N ARG A 266 -6.18 -17.04 15.09
CA ARG A 266 -7.45 -17.20 14.38
C ARG A 266 -7.49 -16.41 13.06
N TYR A 267 -6.97 -15.19 13.00
CA TYR A 267 -6.90 -14.42 11.75
C TYR A 267 -6.07 -15.13 10.68
N GLN A 268 -4.87 -15.59 11.06
CA GLN A 268 -3.98 -16.33 10.17
C GLN A 268 -4.61 -17.65 9.69
N GLN A 269 -5.21 -18.41 10.61
CA GLN A 269 -5.84 -19.69 10.31
C GLN A 269 -7.05 -19.54 9.40
N LEU A 270 -7.93 -18.57 9.68
CA LEU A 270 -9.11 -18.31 8.86
C LEU A 270 -8.72 -18.00 7.41
N GLY A 271 -7.80 -17.04 7.22
CA GLY A 271 -7.30 -16.69 5.90
C GLY A 271 -6.68 -17.89 5.18
N SER A 272 -5.81 -18.63 5.87
CA SER A 272 -5.15 -19.82 5.33
C SER A 272 -6.14 -20.91 4.92
N GLN A 273 -7.17 -21.17 5.74
CA GLN A 273 -8.20 -22.15 5.45
C GLN A 273 -9.07 -21.75 4.25
N LEU A 274 -9.42 -20.47 4.13
CA LEU A 274 -10.19 -19.95 2.99
C LEU A 274 -9.39 -20.02 1.67
N LEU A 275 -8.08 -19.73 1.71
CA LEU A 275 -7.21 -19.89 0.54
C LEU A 275 -7.06 -21.36 0.16
N LYS A 276 -6.90 -22.26 1.14
CA LYS A 276 -6.73 -23.70 0.93
C LYS A 276 -7.96 -24.36 0.30
N LYS A 277 -9.16 -23.80 0.48
CA LYS A 277 -10.39 -24.27 -0.17
C LYS A 277 -10.45 -23.97 -1.67
N GLN A 278 -9.59 -23.08 -2.18
CA GLN A 278 -9.61 -22.63 -3.56
C GLN A 278 -8.54 -23.36 -4.38
N LEU A 279 -8.91 -24.53 -4.91
CA LEU A 279 -8.06 -25.31 -5.83
C LEU A 279 -7.79 -24.52 -7.12
N VAL A 280 -6.54 -24.54 -7.58
CA VAL A 280 -6.08 -23.88 -8.80
C VAL A 280 -5.77 -24.88 -9.92
N GLY A 281 -5.18 -26.03 -9.56
CA GLY A 281 -4.85 -27.12 -10.48
C GLY A 281 -4.03 -28.21 -9.77
N SER A 282 -3.49 -29.17 -10.53
CA SER A 282 -2.66 -30.26 -9.97
C SER A 282 -1.36 -30.45 -10.74
N LEU A 283 -0.21 -30.21 -10.09
CA LEU A 283 1.09 -30.33 -10.73
C LEU A 283 1.52 -31.80 -10.89
N PRO A 284 2.02 -32.22 -12.07
CA PRO A 284 2.46 -33.59 -12.32
C PRO A 284 3.75 -33.95 -11.56
N GLU A 285 4.55 -32.94 -11.23
CA GLU A 285 5.84 -33.04 -10.54
C GLU A 285 6.10 -31.79 -9.68
N LYS A 286 7.13 -31.87 -8.83
CA LYS A 286 7.57 -30.76 -8.00
C LYS A 286 8.29 -29.71 -8.86
N LEU A 287 7.99 -28.43 -8.63
CA LEU A 287 8.71 -27.30 -9.21
C LEU A 287 9.61 -26.64 -8.17
N GLU A 288 10.92 -26.65 -8.40
CA GLU A 288 11.93 -26.10 -7.50
C GLU A 288 12.11 -24.59 -7.74
N LYS A 289 12.08 -23.80 -6.66
CA LYS A 289 11.96 -22.33 -6.74
C LYS A 289 13.02 -21.62 -7.58
N LYS A 290 14.27 -22.10 -7.56
CA LYS A 290 15.40 -21.44 -8.26
C LYS A 290 15.57 -21.92 -9.70
N THR A 291 14.93 -23.01 -10.09
CA THR A 291 15.16 -23.68 -11.38
C THR A 291 13.83 -23.82 -12.13
N SER A 292 13.16 -24.96 -12.00
CA SER A 292 11.96 -25.27 -12.79
C SER A 292 10.79 -24.32 -12.51
N LEU A 293 10.62 -23.86 -11.27
CA LEU A 293 9.56 -22.91 -10.94
C LEU A 293 9.85 -21.50 -11.46
N MET A 294 11.11 -21.07 -11.48
CA MET A 294 11.49 -19.78 -12.06
C MET A 294 11.21 -19.77 -13.57
N ALA A 295 11.65 -20.81 -14.29
CA ALA A 295 11.35 -20.97 -15.72
C ALA A 295 9.83 -20.99 -15.99
N PHE A 296 9.08 -21.75 -15.19
CA PHE A 296 7.62 -21.80 -15.28
C PHE A 296 6.96 -20.44 -15.00
N THR A 297 7.51 -19.65 -14.07
CA THR A 297 7.02 -18.32 -13.73
C THR A 297 7.24 -17.33 -14.89
N LEU A 298 8.43 -17.35 -15.49
CA LEU A 298 8.74 -16.50 -16.64
C LEU A 298 7.84 -16.83 -17.85
N GLU A 299 7.58 -18.12 -18.09
CA GLU A 299 6.63 -18.56 -19.12
C GLU A 299 5.21 -18.05 -18.84
N ALA A 300 4.73 -18.17 -17.60
CA ALA A 300 3.43 -17.64 -17.20
C ALA A 300 3.31 -16.13 -17.40
N MET A 301 4.38 -15.38 -17.11
CA MET A 301 4.44 -13.93 -17.33
C MET A 301 4.33 -13.58 -18.81
N LYS A 302 5.03 -14.32 -19.70
CA LYS A 302 4.92 -14.14 -21.15
C LYS A 302 3.53 -14.45 -21.67
N GLU A 303 2.95 -15.59 -21.27
CA GLU A 303 1.58 -15.96 -21.67
C GLU A 303 0.55 -14.90 -21.27
N TYR A 304 0.63 -14.41 -20.03
CA TYR A 304 -0.31 -13.43 -19.51
C TYR A 304 -0.16 -12.04 -20.15
N SER A 305 1.08 -11.61 -20.39
CA SER A 305 1.36 -10.29 -20.98
C SER A 305 1.26 -10.27 -22.51
N GLY A 306 1.36 -11.44 -23.17
CA GLY A 306 1.48 -11.53 -24.63
C GLY A 306 2.85 -11.12 -25.17
N LEU A 307 3.86 -10.94 -24.32
CA LEU A 307 5.21 -10.53 -24.72
C LEU A 307 6.16 -11.71 -24.85
N GLU A 308 7.20 -11.56 -25.69
CA GLU A 308 8.14 -12.65 -26.01
C GLU A 308 9.27 -12.81 -24.99
N VAL A 309 9.57 -11.77 -24.20
CA VAL A 309 10.71 -11.75 -23.26
C VAL A 309 10.23 -11.42 -21.85
N ALA A 310 10.74 -12.17 -20.87
CA ALA A 310 10.43 -11.97 -19.45
C ALA A 310 11.68 -11.93 -18.57
N LEU A 311 11.65 -11.09 -17.55
CA LEU A 311 12.70 -10.96 -16.53
C LEU A 311 12.10 -11.02 -15.13
N LEU A 312 12.73 -11.75 -14.22
CA LEU A 312 12.33 -11.81 -12.81
C LEU A 312 13.52 -12.15 -11.91
N ASN A 313 13.60 -11.54 -10.73
CA ASN A 313 14.63 -11.88 -9.76
C ASN A 313 14.23 -13.08 -8.87
N THR A 314 15.18 -13.97 -8.56
CA THR A 314 14.90 -15.20 -7.79
C THR A 314 14.40 -14.97 -6.37
N GLY A 315 14.59 -13.78 -5.81
CA GLY A 315 14.07 -13.39 -4.50
C GLY A 315 12.54 -13.28 -4.42
N THR A 316 11.82 -13.27 -5.55
CA THR A 316 10.35 -13.18 -5.58
C THR A 316 9.64 -14.52 -5.35
N ILE A 317 10.39 -15.63 -5.32
CA ILE A 317 9.87 -16.99 -5.13
C ILE A 317 10.44 -17.55 -3.82
N LEU A 318 9.59 -17.71 -2.81
CA LEU A 318 10.08 -18.02 -1.46
C LEU A 318 10.21 -19.53 -1.20
N THR A 319 9.28 -20.32 -1.73
CA THR A 319 9.18 -21.77 -1.53
C THR A 319 9.01 -22.50 -2.85
N ASP A 320 9.26 -23.80 -2.85
CA ASP A 320 8.92 -24.68 -3.97
C ASP A 320 7.39 -24.84 -4.10
N LEU A 321 6.94 -25.35 -5.25
CA LEU A 321 5.59 -25.90 -5.39
C LEU A 321 5.69 -27.43 -5.48
N GLU A 322 5.05 -28.10 -4.53
CA GLU A 322 5.07 -29.56 -4.44
C GLU A 322 4.18 -30.21 -5.51
N LYS A 323 4.48 -31.46 -5.85
CA LYS A 323 3.66 -32.28 -6.73
C LYS A 323 2.24 -32.44 -6.16
N GLY A 324 1.23 -32.41 -7.03
CA GLY A 324 -0.17 -32.61 -6.69
C GLY A 324 -0.95 -31.30 -6.61
N ASN A 325 -2.00 -31.28 -5.78
CA ASN A 325 -2.94 -30.16 -5.74
C ASN A 325 -2.26 -28.86 -5.31
N VAL A 326 -2.42 -27.83 -6.13
CA VAL A 326 -2.03 -26.45 -5.83
C VAL A 326 -3.30 -25.64 -5.58
N THR A 327 -3.38 -25.02 -4.41
CA THR A 327 -4.46 -24.09 -4.05
C THR A 327 -3.93 -22.67 -4.03
N LYS A 328 -4.81 -21.68 -3.85
CA LYS A 328 -4.38 -20.30 -3.64
C LYS A 328 -3.48 -20.15 -2.40
N LYS A 329 -3.52 -21.07 -1.44
CA LYS A 329 -2.64 -21.03 -0.26
C LYS A 329 -1.19 -21.31 -0.63
N GLU A 330 -0.93 -22.36 -1.41
CA GLU A 330 0.43 -22.67 -1.86
C GLU A 330 0.99 -21.55 -2.74
N LEU A 331 0.17 -20.93 -3.60
CA LEU A 331 0.59 -19.78 -4.39
C LEU A 331 0.87 -18.54 -3.54
N HIS A 332 0.09 -18.31 -2.48
CA HIS A 332 0.32 -17.21 -1.55
C HIS A 332 1.63 -17.39 -0.77
N ASP A 333 1.93 -18.60 -0.30
CA ASP A 333 3.20 -18.89 0.39
C ASP A 333 4.41 -18.77 -0.54
N CYS A 334 4.25 -19.22 -1.79
CA CYS A 334 5.31 -19.20 -2.80
C CYS A 334 5.59 -17.78 -3.32
N TYR A 335 4.53 -17.00 -3.57
CA TYR A 335 4.57 -15.65 -4.14
C TYR A 335 3.78 -14.65 -3.25
N PRO A 336 4.25 -14.36 -2.02
CA PRO A 336 3.51 -13.53 -1.06
C PRO A 336 3.50 -12.04 -1.42
N HIS A 337 4.18 -11.67 -2.49
CA HIS A 337 4.36 -10.29 -2.93
C HIS A 337 3.11 -9.77 -3.66
N PRO A 338 2.57 -8.59 -3.28
CA PRO A 338 1.55 -7.89 -4.06
C PRO A 338 2.12 -7.17 -5.29
N MET A 339 2.91 -7.89 -6.11
CA MET A 339 3.58 -7.33 -7.28
C MET A 339 2.73 -7.53 -8.54
N ASN A 340 2.48 -6.44 -9.26
CA ASN A 340 1.86 -6.47 -10.57
C ASN A 340 2.92 -6.70 -11.64
N LEU A 341 2.49 -7.27 -12.77
CA LEU A 341 3.35 -7.29 -13.94
C LEU A 341 3.41 -5.90 -14.56
N ILE A 342 4.54 -5.56 -15.15
CA ILE A 342 4.73 -4.37 -15.96
C ILE A 342 5.28 -4.76 -17.32
N LYS A 343 4.84 -4.05 -18.36
CA LYS A 343 5.50 -3.99 -19.65
C LYS A 343 6.51 -2.84 -19.59
N VAL A 344 7.73 -3.11 -20.05
CA VAL A 344 8.79 -2.12 -20.19
C VAL A 344 9.20 -2.05 -21.65
N GLN A 345 9.15 -0.87 -22.24
CA GLN A 345 9.56 -0.61 -23.60
C GLN A 345 10.87 0.20 -23.61
N LEU A 346 11.89 -0.31 -24.31
CA LEU A 346 13.23 0.30 -24.41
C LEU A 346 13.76 0.24 -25.84
N LYS A 347 14.63 1.19 -26.22
CA LYS A 347 15.44 1.05 -27.43
C LYS A 347 16.49 -0.05 -27.23
N GLY A 348 16.92 -0.70 -28.31
CA GLY A 348 17.89 -1.79 -28.23
C GLY A 348 19.20 -1.42 -27.52
N ARG A 349 19.69 -0.19 -27.71
CA ARG A 349 20.86 0.33 -26.96
C ARG A 349 20.64 0.34 -25.44
N ASP A 350 19.42 0.66 -25.02
CA ASP A 350 19.03 0.76 -23.62
C ASP A 350 18.74 -0.63 -23.05
N VAL A 351 18.22 -1.57 -23.84
CA VAL A 351 18.18 -2.99 -23.47
C VAL A 351 19.60 -3.51 -23.18
N LYS A 352 20.56 -3.26 -24.07
CA LYS A 352 21.97 -3.66 -23.85
C LYS A 352 22.51 -3.05 -22.56
N ARG A 353 22.27 -1.75 -22.35
CA ARG A 353 22.68 -1.04 -21.13
C ARG A 353 22.07 -1.64 -19.88
N LEU A 354 20.76 -1.90 -19.86
CA LEU A 354 20.06 -2.54 -18.74
C LEU A 354 20.67 -3.90 -18.41
N VAL A 355 20.92 -4.74 -19.42
CA VAL A 355 21.57 -6.04 -19.22
C VAL A 355 22.98 -5.85 -18.64
N TYR A 356 23.77 -4.90 -19.12
CA TYR A 356 25.07 -4.62 -18.53
C TYR A 356 24.98 -4.14 -17.07
N GLU A 357 23.96 -3.36 -16.72
CA GLU A 357 23.68 -2.96 -15.33
C GLU A 357 23.36 -4.18 -14.46
N ILE A 358 22.47 -5.07 -14.93
CA ILE A 358 22.12 -6.32 -14.25
C ILE A 358 23.35 -7.21 -14.03
N GLU A 359 24.10 -7.49 -15.09
CA GLU A 359 25.24 -8.41 -15.02
C GLU A 359 26.38 -7.86 -14.19
N ARG A 360 26.58 -6.54 -14.19
CA ARG A 360 27.56 -5.88 -13.32
C ARG A 360 27.19 -6.01 -11.83
N LEU A 361 25.89 -6.04 -11.51
CA LEU A 361 25.39 -6.09 -10.14
C LEU A 361 25.03 -7.50 -9.67
N ARG A 362 25.10 -8.53 -10.52
CA ARG A 362 24.61 -9.90 -10.26
C ARG A 362 25.12 -10.47 -8.94
N ASP A 363 26.44 -10.50 -8.72
CA ASP A 363 27.05 -11.07 -7.51
C ASP A 363 26.68 -10.28 -6.24
N TYR A 364 26.59 -8.95 -6.36
CA TYR A 364 26.23 -8.08 -5.25
C TYR A 364 24.78 -8.29 -4.84
N LEU A 365 23.87 -8.30 -5.82
CA LEU A 365 22.43 -8.41 -5.58
C LEU A 365 22.00 -9.79 -5.08
N GLN A 366 22.78 -10.85 -5.37
CA GLN A 366 22.47 -12.20 -4.93
C GLN A 366 22.21 -12.32 -3.42
N ASN A 367 22.95 -11.56 -2.61
CA ASN A 367 22.84 -11.55 -1.16
C ASN A 367 22.39 -10.18 -0.60
N TYR A 368 21.97 -9.27 -1.47
CA TYR A 368 21.49 -7.95 -1.05
C TYR A 368 20.12 -8.09 -0.39
N GLN A 369 20.00 -7.60 0.85
CA GLN A 369 18.74 -7.64 1.58
C GLN A 369 17.82 -6.50 1.11
N VAL A 370 16.59 -6.85 0.77
CA VAL A 370 15.57 -5.88 0.34
C VAL A 370 14.46 -5.87 1.38
N VAL A 371 14.05 -4.66 1.78
CA VAL A 371 12.96 -4.44 2.74
C VAL A 371 12.00 -3.41 2.15
N GLY A 372 10.69 -3.67 2.23
CA GLY A 372 9.66 -2.77 1.73
C GLY A 372 9.41 -2.90 0.22
N MET A 373 8.77 -1.88 -0.39
CA MET A 373 8.48 -1.81 -1.83
C MET A 373 7.81 -3.08 -2.39
N LYS A 374 6.77 -3.58 -1.71
CA LYS A 374 6.06 -4.85 -2.02
C LYS A 374 6.89 -6.14 -1.89
N PHE A 375 8.18 -6.05 -1.54
CA PHE A 375 9.03 -7.21 -1.34
C PHE A 375 8.79 -7.85 0.05
N ARG A 376 8.76 -9.19 0.07
CA ARG A 376 8.50 -10.05 1.25
C ARG A 376 9.56 -11.14 1.42
N GLY A 377 10.51 -11.22 0.49
CA GLY A 377 11.66 -12.10 0.58
C GLY A 377 12.74 -11.47 1.46
N LYS A 378 13.82 -12.24 1.70
CA LYS A 378 14.97 -11.74 2.45
C LYS A 378 16.03 -11.11 1.55
N TYR A 379 16.37 -11.80 0.46
CA TYR A 379 17.44 -11.41 -0.46
C TYR A 379 16.88 -11.20 -1.86
N PHE A 380 17.39 -10.20 -2.58
CA PHE A 380 16.98 -9.91 -3.96
C PHE A 380 17.23 -11.11 -4.90
N GLY A 381 18.36 -11.79 -4.73
CA GLY A 381 18.74 -12.91 -5.57
C GLY A 381 19.34 -12.45 -6.89
N GLU A 382 19.02 -13.12 -7.98
CA GLU A 382 19.57 -12.81 -9.30
C GLU A 382 18.45 -12.69 -10.33
N ILE A 383 18.65 -11.86 -11.35
CA ILE A 383 17.71 -11.76 -12.46
C ILE A 383 17.88 -12.97 -13.38
N CYS A 384 16.78 -13.68 -13.59
CA CYS A 384 16.62 -14.71 -14.59
C CYS A 384 15.92 -14.14 -15.83
N TYR A 385 16.31 -14.67 -16.99
CA TYR A 385 15.79 -14.25 -18.28
C TYR A 385 15.06 -15.42 -18.96
N ASP A 386 14.01 -15.10 -19.70
CA ASP A 386 13.45 -15.99 -20.71
C ASP A 386 13.44 -15.27 -22.06
N SER A 387 14.01 -15.92 -23.08
CA SER A 387 14.14 -15.41 -24.45
C SER A 387 15.03 -14.16 -24.59
N LEU A 388 15.84 -13.87 -23.58
CA LEU A 388 16.97 -12.93 -23.60
C LEU A 388 18.22 -13.64 -23.08
N SER A 389 19.38 -13.40 -23.69
CA SER A 389 20.64 -13.97 -23.21
C SER A 389 21.80 -12.99 -23.27
N PHE A 390 22.79 -13.23 -22.41
CA PHE A 390 24.02 -12.45 -22.33
C PHE A 390 25.24 -13.39 -22.38
N CYS A 391 26.18 -13.10 -23.27
CA CYS A 391 27.48 -13.78 -23.33
C CYS A 391 28.56 -12.85 -22.76
N GLN A 392 29.10 -13.18 -21.59
CA GLN A 392 30.10 -12.34 -20.91
C GLN A 392 31.39 -12.17 -21.73
N GLU A 393 31.89 -13.23 -22.36
CA GLU A 393 33.13 -13.19 -23.15
C GLU A 393 33.03 -12.25 -24.36
N LYS A 394 31.88 -12.25 -25.05
CA LYS A 394 31.63 -11.42 -26.24
C LYS A 394 30.97 -10.08 -25.90
N ARG A 395 30.53 -9.90 -24.65
CA ARG A 395 29.65 -8.81 -24.20
C ARG A 395 28.41 -8.62 -25.08
N GLU A 396 27.90 -9.74 -25.60
CA GLU A 396 26.82 -9.78 -26.57
C GLU A 396 25.49 -10.04 -25.86
N VAL A 397 24.47 -9.22 -26.16
CA VAL A 397 23.09 -9.42 -25.70
C VAL A 397 22.26 -9.84 -26.89
N LYS A 398 21.52 -10.94 -26.75
CA LYS A 398 20.61 -11.45 -27.77
C LYS A 398 19.16 -11.40 -27.30
N TRP A 399 18.29 -11.05 -28.22
CA TRP A 399 16.84 -11.00 -28.05
C TRP A 399 16.19 -12.06 -28.95
N CYS A 400 15.53 -13.05 -28.36
CA CYS A 400 14.99 -14.21 -29.07
C CYS A 400 16.03 -14.84 -30.02
N ASP A 401 17.24 -15.09 -29.49
CA ASP A 401 18.43 -15.60 -30.22
C ASP A 401 18.98 -14.74 -31.35
N LYS A 402 18.47 -13.51 -31.53
CA LYS A 402 18.92 -12.55 -32.55
C LYS A 402 19.71 -11.39 -31.95
N GLU A 403 20.56 -10.78 -32.76
CA GLU A 403 21.25 -9.54 -32.39
C GLU A 403 20.26 -8.39 -32.20
N ILE A 404 20.56 -7.54 -31.22
CA ILE A 404 19.77 -6.34 -30.93
C ILE A 404 20.22 -5.17 -31.82
N ASN A 405 19.26 -4.58 -32.54
CA ASN A 405 19.44 -3.31 -33.25
C ASN A 405 19.23 -2.14 -32.29
N ASP A 406 20.17 -1.20 -32.25
CA ASP A 406 20.21 -0.14 -31.25
C ASP A 406 19.01 0.83 -31.29
N ASP A 407 18.39 1.03 -32.45
CA ASP A 407 17.31 2.00 -32.64
C ASP A 407 15.91 1.36 -32.68
N THR A 408 15.83 0.03 -32.70
CA THR A 408 14.56 -0.71 -32.60
C THR A 408 14.02 -0.66 -31.17
N MET A 409 12.69 -0.53 -31.02
CA MET A 409 12.02 -0.68 -29.73
C MET A 409 11.80 -2.16 -29.41
N TYR A 410 12.07 -2.52 -28.16
CA TYR A 410 11.89 -3.86 -27.62
C TYR A 410 11.01 -3.79 -26.37
N GLU A 411 10.19 -4.82 -26.15
CA GLU A 411 9.24 -4.89 -25.05
C GLU A 411 9.44 -6.17 -24.26
N PHE A 412 9.61 -6.06 -22.94
CA PHE A 412 9.64 -7.22 -22.04
C PHE A 412 8.68 -7.05 -20.88
N VAL A 413 8.29 -8.18 -20.30
CA VAL A 413 7.50 -8.22 -19.06
C VAL A 413 8.41 -8.43 -17.85
N THR A 414 8.14 -7.68 -16.79
CA THR A 414 8.73 -7.92 -15.46
C THR A 414 7.73 -7.53 -14.37
N VAL A 415 8.18 -7.32 -13.13
CA VAL A 415 7.34 -6.86 -12.00
C VAL A 415 7.61 -5.39 -11.67
N ASP A 416 6.57 -4.69 -11.22
CA ASP A 416 6.61 -3.29 -10.79
C ASP A 416 7.72 -2.99 -9.77
N HIS A 417 8.00 -3.94 -8.88
CA HIS A 417 9.08 -3.86 -7.89
C HIS A 417 10.42 -3.43 -8.48
N LEU A 418 10.78 -3.91 -9.69
CA LEU A 418 12.06 -3.55 -10.30
C LEU A 418 12.15 -2.08 -10.69
N SER A 419 11.02 -1.42 -10.97
CA SER A 419 10.99 0.02 -11.27
C SER A 419 11.16 0.90 -10.03
N PHE A 420 10.95 0.38 -8.82
CA PHE A 420 11.14 1.13 -7.58
C PHE A 420 12.57 1.02 -7.03
N LEU A 421 13.38 0.13 -7.58
CA LEU A 421 14.74 -0.13 -7.10
C LEU A 421 15.76 0.79 -7.78
N PRO A 422 16.74 1.32 -7.04
CA PRO A 422 17.77 2.22 -7.59
C PRO A 422 18.83 1.50 -8.43
N PHE A 423 18.72 0.17 -8.63
CA PHE A 423 19.75 -0.65 -9.26
C PHE A 423 19.72 -0.59 -10.79
N PHE A 424 18.57 -0.27 -11.38
CA PHE A 424 18.35 -0.35 -12.83
C PHE A 424 17.86 1.00 -13.38
N PRO A 425 18.68 2.07 -13.28
CA PRO A 425 18.27 3.42 -13.66
C PRO A 425 17.91 3.52 -15.15
N THR A 426 18.36 2.60 -16.00
CA THR A 426 17.93 2.57 -17.41
C THR A 426 16.41 2.43 -17.54
N MET A 427 15.75 1.64 -16.68
CA MET A 427 14.29 1.51 -16.71
C MET A 427 13.60 2.82 -16.36
N GLU A 428 14.09 3.55 -15.36
CA GLU A 428 13.52 4.83 -14.92
C GLU A 428 13.79 5.96 -15.94
N ILE A 429 15.00 6.01 -16.50
CA ILE A 429 15.44 7.13 -17.34
C ILE A 429 14.97 7.00 -18.79
N ALA A 430 14.96 5.78 -19.33
CA ALA A 430 14.72 5.53 -20.76
C ALA A 430 13.51 4.62 -21.03
N GLY A 431 12.94 3.99 -20.00
CA GLY A 431 11.82 3.08 -20.14
C GLY A 431 10.48 3.79 -20.23
N ASP A 432 9.64 3.33 -21.15
CA ASP A 432 8.19 3.52 -21.05
C ASP A 432 7.60 2.31 -20.31
N ILE A 433 6.99 2.55 -19.15
CA ILE A 433 6.51 1.52 -18.22
C ILE A 433 4.99 1.56 -18.14
N GLN A 434 4.36 0.42 -18.36
CA GLN A 434 2.91 0.25 -18.29
C GLN A 434 2.57 -0.92 -17.37
N ILE A 435 1.74 -0.69 -16.35
CA ILE A 435 1.31 -1.76 -15.45
C ILE A 435 0.25 -2.62 -16.13
N ILE A 436 0.44 -3.94 -16.04
CA ILE A 436 -0.52 -4.94 -16.46
C ILE A 436 -1.34 -5.35 -15.22
N SER A 437 -2.48 -4.67 -15.05
CA SER A 437 -3.43 -4.86 -13.96
C SER A 437 -4.54 -5.87 -14.34
N PRO A 438 -5.35 -6.37 -13.39
CA PRO A 438 -5.29 -6.17 -11.94
C PRO A 438 -4.58 -7.30 -11.18
N ASP A 439 -4.08 -8.33 -11.88
CA ASP A 439 -3.58 -9.54 -11.22
C ASP A 439 -2.13 -9.39 -10.76
N PHE A 440 -1.86 -9.87 -9.55
CA PHE A 440 -0.48 -10.05 -9.08
C PHE A 440 0.17 -11.28 -9.71
N LEU A 441 1.51 -11.33 -9.66
CA LEU A 441 2.30 -12.46 -10.12
C LEU A 441 1.74 -13.82 -9.67
N ARG A 442 1.35 -13.96 -8.39
CA ARG A 442 0.78 -15.21 -7.87
C ARG A 442 -0.49 -15.67 -8.61
N LYS A 443 -1.35 -14.73 -8.99
CA LYS A 443 -2.59 -15.01 -9.72
C LYS A 443 -2.31 -15.26 -11.21
N VAL A 444 -1.30 -14.61 -11.78
CA VAL A 444 -0.79 -14.91 -13.12
C VAL A 444 -0.29 -16.36 -13.21
N VAL A 445 0.59 -16.76 -12.29
CA VAL A 445 1.09 -18.14 -12.21
C VAL A 445 -0.07 -19.12 -11.97
N GLY A 446 -1.01 -18.78 -11.10
CA GLY A 446 -2.21 -19.60 -10.87
C GLY A 446 -3.04 -19.83 -12.13
N LYS A 447 -3.29 -18.79 -12.93
CA LYS A 447 -3.99 -18.92 -14.23
C LYS A 447 -3.22 -19.83 -15.18
N HIS A 448 -1.90 -19.72 -15.24
CA HIS A 448 -1.06 -20.58 -16.08
C HIS A 448 -1.14 -22.06 -15.64
N ILE A 449 -1.11 -22.34 -14.33
CA ILE A 449 -1.36 -23.68 -13.79
C ILE A 449 -2.74 -24.18 -14.19
N THR A 450 -3.77 -23.33 -14.06
CA THR A 450 -5.13 -23.71 -14.45
C THR A 450 -5.21 -24.09 -15.93
N ASN A 451 -4.60 -23.29 -16.81
CA ASN A 451 -4.61 -23.53 -18.26
C ASN A 451 -3.87 -24.83 -18.65
N LYS A 452 -2.78 -25.18 -17.96
CA LYS A 452 -1.96 -26.36 -18.28
C LYS A 452 -2.40 -27.64 -17.60
N PHE A 453 -2.97 -27.56 -16.39
CA PHE A 453 -3.08 -28.69 -15.47
C PHE A 453 -4.42 -28.76 -14.70
N SER A 454 -5.48 -28.12 -15.20
CA SER A 454 -6.84 -28.29 -14.65
C SER A 454 -7.60 -29.46 -15.23
#